data_AF-A0A1J3CMF2-F1
#
_entry.id   AF-A0A1J3CMF2-F1
#
_cell.length_a   1.000
_cell.length_b   1.000
_cell.length_c   1.000
_cell.angle_alpha   90.00
_cell.angle_beta   90.00
_cell.angle_gamma   90.00
#
_symmetry.space_group_name_H-M   'P 1'
#
loop_
_entity.id
_entity.type
_entity.pdbx_description
1 polymer ?
#
loop_
_entity_poly.entity_id
_entity_poly.type
_entity_poly.pdbx_seq_one_letter_code
_entity_poly.pdbx_strand_id
1 'polypeptide(L)'
;QMAFDCTKCKTSITREFTDGKFSPPQNCDFQGCRSRIFTPIRSSAQTIDFQKIRVQESQKLEDHEEGRVPRTVECELMEDLVDTCIPGDVVTVTG
;
A
#
# COMPACT_ATOMS: atom_id res chain seq x y z
N GLN A 1 -3.31 -0.27 -10.13
CA GLN A 1 -2.70 -0.25 -11.48
C GLN A 1 -2.08 1.08 -11.90
N MET A 2 -1.21 1.04 -12.91
CA MET A 2 -0.77 2.20 -13.70
C MET A 2 -0.42 1.76 -15.14
N ALA A 3 -0.54 2.68 -16.11
CA ALA A 3 -0.11 2.48 -17.47
C ALA A 3 1.36 2.89 -17.72
N PHE A 4 1.96 2.26 -18.73
CA PHE A 4 3.33 2.44 -19.15
C PHE A 4 3.42 2.51 -20.67
N ASP A 5 4.23 3.41 -21.21
CA ASP A 5 4.53 3.44 -22.64
C ASP A 5 5.85 2.76 -22.95
N CYS A 6 5.84 1.90 -23.96
CA CYS A 6 7.06 1.39 -24.55
C CYS A 6 7.87 2.53 -25.17
N THR A 7 9.14 2.69 -24.79
CA THR A 7 9.99 3.75 -25.35
C THR A 7 10.25 3.61 -26.85
N LYS A 8 10.20 2.38 -27.37
CA LYS A 8 10.47 2.05 -28.78
C LYS A 8 9.24 2.17 -29.68
N CYS A 9 8.16 1.46 -29.35
CA CYS A 9 6.98 1.34 -30.23
C CYS A 9 5.78 2.17 -29.76
N LYS A 10 5.87 2.84 -28.60
CA LYS A 10 4.80 3.68 -28.02
C LYS A 10 3.51 2.94 -27.68
N THR A 11 3.50 1.61 -27.68
CA THR A 11 2.39 0.83 -27.15
C THR A 11 2.25 1.05 -25.65
N SER A 12 1.03 1.39 -25.22
CA SER A 12 0.66 1.53 -23.82
C SER A 12 0.29 0.17 -23.21
N ILE A 13 0.79 -0.08 -22.00
CA ILE A 13 0.64 -1.34 -21.27
C ILE A 13 0.19 -1.01 -19.84
N THR A 14 -0.94 -1.54 -19.40
CA THR A 14 -1.42 -1.38 -18.02
C THR A 14 -0.93 -2.53 -17.16
N ARG A 15 -0.43 -2.22 -15.95
CA ARG A 15 -0.01 -3.21 -14.96
C ARG A 15 -0.67 -2.97 -13.62
N GLU A 16 -1.12 -4.07 -13.01
CA GLU A 16 -1.59 -4.08 -11.63
C GLU A 16 -0.42 -4.18 -10.65
N PHE A 17 -0.54 -3.46 -9.52
CA PHE A 17 0.44 -3.46 -8.45
C PHE A 17 -0.14 -4.19 -7.24
N THR A 18 0.17 -5.47 -7.12
CA THR A 18 -0.19 -6.28 -5.94
C THR A 18 0.49 -5.71 -4.70
N ASP A 19 -0.28 -5.52 -3.63
CA ASP A 19 0.16 -4.87 -2.38
C ASP A 19 0.75 -3.45 -2.58
N GLY A 20 0.35 -2.75 -3.65
CA GLY A 20 0.91 -1.44 -4.00
C GLY A 20 2.38 -1.47 -4.44
N LYS A 21 2.99 -2.65 -4.62
CA LYS A 21 4.40 -2.78 -5.04
C LYS A 21 4.55 -2.43 -6.51
N PHE A 22 5.39 -1.43 -6.78
CA PHE A 22 5.68 -0.99 -8.13
C PHE A 22 6.39 -2.08 -8.95
N SER A 23 5.74 -2.54 -10.02
CA SER A 23 6.25 -3.59 -10.91
C SER A 23 6.06 -3.20 -12.39
N PRO A 24 7.09 -2.62 -13.04
CA PRO A 24 6.98 -2.22 -14.44
C PRO A 24 6.91 -3.45 -15.37
N PRO A 25 6.36 -3.32 -16.59
CA PRO A 25 6.40 -4.38 -17.58
C PRO A 25 7.83 -4.85 -17.86
N GLN A 26 8.03 -6.16 -18.01
CA GLN A 26 9.34 -6.72 -18.39
C GLN A 26 9.53 -6.84 -19.90
N ASN A 27 8.44 -6.99 -20.64
CA ASN A 27 8.42 -7.14 -22.09
C ASN A 27 7.27 -6.33 -22.68
N CYS A 28 7.40 -5.96 -23.95
CA CYS A 28 6.38 -5.21 -24.67
C CYS A 28 5.31 -6.16 -25.21
N ASP A 29 4.04 -5.79 -25.10
CA ASP A 29 2.92 -6.62 -25.58
C ASP A 29 2.72 -6.54 -27.12
N PHE A 30 3.40 -5.60 -27.79
CA PHE A 30 3.34 -5.43 -29.24
C PHE A 30 4.18 -6.47 -29.97
N GLN A 31 3.57 -7.18 -30.93
CA GLN A 31 4.26 -8.21 -31.72
C GLN A 31 5.47 -7.65 -32.46
N GLY A 32 6.63 -8.30 -32.29
CA GLY A 32 7.89 -7.89 -32.89
C GLY A 32 8.66 -6.82 -32.12
N CYS A 33 8.09 -6.19 -31.08
CA CYS A 33 8.81 -5.25 -30.23
C CYS A 33 9.53 -5.97 -29.09
N ARG A 34 10.86 -5.96 -29.09
CA ARG A 34 11.72 -6.54 -28.03
C ARG A 34 12.18 -5.52 -26.99
N SER A 35 11.47 -4.40 -26.84
CA SER A 35 11.84 -3.39 -25.83
C SER A 35 11.64 -3.93 -24.42
N ARG A 36 12.56 -3.55 -23.53
CA ARG A 36 12.49 -3.79 -22.08
C ARG A 36 12.49 -2.50 -21.26
N ILE A 37 12.40 -1.36 -21.95
CA ILE A 37 12.41 -0.04 -21.34
C ILE A 37 11.03 0.57 -21.54
N PHE A 38 10.44 1.01 -20.43
CA PHE A 38 9.08 1.56 -20.38
C PHE A 38 9.07 2.83 -19.57
N THR A 39 8.29 3.81 -20.02
CA THR A 39 8.08 5.08 -19.32
C THR A 39 6.75 5.00 -18.58
N PRO A 40 6.71 5.16 -17.25
CA PRO A 40 5.46 5.17 -16.50
C PRO A 40 4.63 6.41 -16.80
N ILE A 41 3.33 6.22 -17.05
CA ILE A 41 2.38 7.32 -17.22
C ILE A 41 1.77 7.64 -15.85
N ARG A 42 2.43 8.51 -15.08
CA ARG A 42 2.05 8.78 -13.68
C ARG A 42 0.62 9.28 -13.51
N SER A 43 0.09 10.03 -14.47
CA SER A 43 -1.30 10.52 -14.46
C SER A 43 -2.35 9.40 -14.61
N SER A 44 -1.94 8.21 -15.05
CA SER A 44 -2.83 7.04 -15.18
C SER A 44 -2.84 6.15 -13.93
N ALA A 45 -2.04 6.49 -12.91
CA ALA A 45 -1.96 5.70 -11.69
C ALA A 45 -3.30 5.74 -10.96
N GLN A 46 -3.84 4.56 -10.65
CA GLN A 46 -4.92 4.43 -9.67
C GLN A 46 -4.30 4.37 -8.28
N THR A 47 -4.65 5.35 -7.46
CA THR A 47 -4.21 5.49 -6.08
C THR A 47 -5.32 5.07 -5.14
N ILE A 48 -4.95 4.48 -4.02
CA ILE A 48 -5.84 4.25 -2.88
C ILE A 48 -5.28 5.00 -1.67
N ASP A 49 -6.16 5.44 -0.79
CA ASP A 49 -5.76 6.04 0.47
C ASP A 49 -5.25 4.95 1.42
N PHE A 50 -4.19 5.27 2.15
CA PHE A 50 -3.63 4.40 3.19
C PHE A 50 -3.20 5.23 4.39
N GLN A 51 -3.30 4.63 5.58
CA GLN A 51 -2.89 5.24 6.83
C GLN A 51 -2.19 4.21 7.70
N LYS A 52 -1.03 4.59 8.25
CA LYS A 52 -0.32 3.77 9.25
C LYS A 52 -0.68 4.25 10.64
N ILE A 53 -1.17 3.35 11.48
CA ILE A 53 -1.44 3.61 12.89
C ILE A 53 -0.58 2.72 13.77
N ARG A 54 -0.29 3.20 14.98
CA ARG A 54 0.41 2.43 16.02
C ARG A 54 -0.55 2.23 17.19
N VAL A 55 -0.97 0.99 17.40
CA VAL A 55 -1.90 0.62 18.47
C VAL A 55 -1.10 0.11 19.65
N GLN A 56 -1.37 0.66 20.83
CA GLN A 56 -0.84 0.17 22.09
C GLN A 56 -1.82 -0.81 22.74
N GLU A 57 -1.32 -1.86 23.37
CA GLU A 57 -2.17 -2.81 24.10
C GLU A 57 -2.99 -2.09 25.20
N SER A 58 -4.24 -2.49 25.36
CA SER A 58 -5.09 -2.02 26.46
C SER A 58 -4.67 -2.71 27.76
N GLN A 59 -4.20 -1.96 28.74
CA GLN A 59 -3.88 -2.50 30.06
C GLN A 59 -5.15 -2.57 30.91
N LYS A 60 -5.63 -3.77 31.21
CA LYS A 60 -6.61 -3.96 32.29
C LYS A 60 -5.86 -3.90 33.62
N LEU A 61 -6.48 -3.31 34.65
CA LEU A 61 -5.90 -3.19 36.00
C LEU A 61 -5.48 -4.54 36.61
N GLU A 62 -6.18 -5.60 36.21
CA GLU A 62 -5.95 -6.98 36.63
C GLU A 62 -4.74 -7.66 35.95
N ASP A 63 -4.29 -7.14 34.79
CA ASP A 63 -3.11 -7.62 34.04
C ASP A 63 -1.89 -6.69 34.20
N HIS A 64 -1.95 -5.74 35.13
CA HIS A 64 -0.90 -4.73 35.32
C HIS A 64 0.27 -5.30 36.13
N GLU A 65 1.22 -5.92 35.43
CA GLU A 65 2.55 -6.22 35.98
C GLU A 65 3.34 -4.92 36.18
N GLU A 66 3.59 -4.56 37.45
CA GLU A 66 4.33 -3.34 37.81
C GLU A 66 5.68 -3.26 37.09
N GLY A 67 5.92 -2.14 36.39
CA GLY A 67 7.18 -1.87 35.67
C GLY A 67 7.23 -2.36 34.22
N ARG A 68 6.19 -3.04 33.72
CA ARG A 68 6.14 -3.46 32.31
C ARG A 68 5.75 -2.30 31.38
N VAL A 69 6.53 -2.11 30.31
CA VAL A 69 6.19 -1.17 29.23
C VAL A 69 5.15 -1.78 28.30
N PRO A 70 4.05 -1.06 27.97
CA PRO A 70 3.02 -1.56 27.06
C PRO A 70 3.56 -1.90 25.67
N ARG A 71 3.15 -3.04 25.11
CA ARG A 71 3.49 -3.43 23.73
C ARG A 71 2.68 -2.61 22.72
N THR A 72 3.26 -2.46 21.53
CA THR A 72 2.61 -1.77 20.40
C THR A 72 2.67 -2.61 19.14
N VAL A 73 1.66 -2.50 18.30
CA VAL A 73 1.57 -3.10 16.96
C VAL A 73 1.35 -2.00 15.92
N GLU A 74 1.99 -2.11 14.75
CA GLU A 74 1.71 -1.24 13.61
C GLU A 74 0.62 -1.89 12.75
N CYS A 75 -0.38 -1.10 12.36
CA CYS A 75 -1.46 -1.54 11.49
C CYS A 75 -1.56 -0.60 10.28
N GLU A 76 -1.86 -1.16 9.12
CA GLU A 76 -2.14 -0.42 7.90
C GLU A 76 -3.65 -0.41 7.64
N LEU A 77 -4.24 0.77 7.61
CA LEU A 77 -5.62 1.00 7.21
C LEU A 77 -5.63 1.40 5.73
N MET A 78 -6.59 0.89 4.96
CA MET A 78 -6.72 1.16 3.53
C MET A 78 -8.15 1.59 3.20
N GLU A 79 -8.28 2.39 2.14
CA GLU A 79 -9.58 2.80 1.58
C GLU A 79 -10.51 3.38 2.65
N ASP A 80 -11.69 2.80 2.85
CA ASP A 80 -12.74 3.30 3.75
C ASP A 80 -12.33 3.31 5.23
N LEU A 81 -11.24 2.65 5.62
CA LEU A 81 -10.74 2.65 6.99
C LEU A 81 -9.84 3.85 7.30
N VAL A 82 -9.39 4.58 6.29
CA VAL A 82 -8.57 5.78 6.49
C VAL A 82 -9.37 6.86 7.21
N ASP A 83 -8.74 7.53 8.17
CA ASP A 83 -9.33 8.60 9.00
C ASP A 83 -10.51 8.18 9.87
N THR A 84 -10.72 6.88 10.07
CA THR A 84 -11.78 6.36 10.95
C THR A 84 -11.44 6.44 12.45
N CYS A 85 -10.17 6.67 12.79
CA CYS A 85 -9.71 6.82 14.17
C CYS A 85 -8.68 7.96 14.31
N ILE A 86 -8.58 8.51 15.50
CA ILE A 86 -7.61 9.56 15.87
C ILE A 86 -6.71 9.10 17.04
N PRO A 87 -5.56 9.76 17.25
CA PRO A 87 -4.70 9.45 18.39
C PRO A 87 -5.44 9.56 19.73
N GLY A 88 -5.40 8.48 20.52
CA GLY A 88 -6.09 8.38 21.81
C GLY A 88 -7.37 7.53 21.79
N ASP A 89 -7.89 7.19 20.61
CA ASP A 89 -9.03 6.29 20.49
C ASP A 89 -8.69 4.88 21.01
N VAL A 90 -9.64 4.27 21.70
CA VAL A 90 -9.59 2.84 22.06
C VAL A 90 -10.23 2.07 20.92
N VAL A 91 -9.40 1.37 20.14
CA VAL A 91 -9.83 0.64 18.95
C VAL A 91 -9.70 -0.87 19.14
N THR A 92 -10.56 -1.62 18.46
CA THR A 92 -10.39 -3.06 18.25
C THR A 92 -10.04 -3.28 16.78
N VAL A 93 -8.87 -3.86 16.52
CA VAL A 93 -8.39 -4.14 15.16
C VAL A 93 -8.58 -5.61 14.85
N THR A 94 -9.04 -5.92 13.64
CA THR A 94 -9.12 -7.27 13.08
C THR A 94 -8.39 -7.27 11.74
N GLY A 95 -7.57 -8.29 11.48
CA GLY A 95 -6.79 -8.43 10.26
C GLY A 95 -6.44 -9.88 9.99
#